data_AF-A0A7R9MF00-F1
#
_entry.id   AF-A0A7R9MF00-F1
#
_cell.length_a   1.000
_cell.length_b   1.000
_cell.length_c   1.000
_cell.angle_alpha   90.00
_cell.angle_beta   90.00
_cell.angle_gamma   90.00
#
_symmetry.space_group_name_H-M   'P 1'
#
loop_
_entity.id
_entity.type
_entity.pdbx_description
1 polymer ?
#
loop_
_entity_poly.entity_id
_entity_poly.type
_entity_poly.pdbx_seq_one_letter_code
_entity_poly.pdbx_strand_id
1 'polypeptide(L)'
;MEGLVKRVVAVVLYSMKRQRKTMCRKKASKKMVEMVGAGKCINAVRPDAQRCVDEAMDHIIGIRNITDNKMKIPFVCCTFVKLKACLLDHGHKNKQCTEQHLNLLLRQSEQVSNGPMNMACGDYNEESDRCDKLVIPKRQQDEPLPKSFLMPLVELFDSFEE
;
A
#
# COMPACT_ATOMS: atom_id res chain seq x y z
N MET A 1 10.92 11.28 17.32
CA MET A 1 9.91 10.21 17.36
C MET A 1 8.97 10.32 18.56
N GLU A 2 8.17 11.38 18.62
CA GLU A 2 6.91 11.41 19.36
C GLU A 2 5.83 12.02 18.42
N GLY A 3 4.63 11.49 18.20
CA GLY A 3 4.03 10.24 18.66
C GLY A 3 3.10 9.56 17.64
N LEU A 4 2.67 10.23 16.54
CA LEU A 4 1.82 9.58 15.53
C LEU A 4 2.62 8.65 14.60
N VAL A 5 3.72 9.13 14.02
CA VAL A 5 4.58 8.35 13.10
C VAL A 5 5.09 7.07 13.77
N LYS A 6 5.68 7.19 14.96
CA LYS A 6 6.14 6.05 15.75
C LYS A 6 5.02 5.04 16.04
N ARG A 7 3.80 5.50 16.32
CA ARG A 7 2.63 4.62 16.53
C ARG A 7 2.21 3.93 15.24
N VAL A 8 2.14 4.65 14.13
CA VAL A 8 1.79 4.11 12.80
C VAL A 8 2.81 3.05 12.37
N VAL A 9 4.12 3.36 12.43
CA VAL A 9 5.19 2.41 12.10
C VAL A 9 5.17 1.19 13.02
N ALA A 10 4.96 1.37 14.32
CA ALA A 10 4.83 0.26 15.27
C ALA A 10 3.65 -0.66 14.91
N VAL A 11 2.51 -0.09 14.50
CA VAL A 11 1.35 -0.86 14.04
C VAL A 11 1.67 -1.62 12.76
N VAL A 12 2.31 -0.99 11.76
CA VAL A 12 2.75 -1.68 10.53
C VAL A 12 3.63 -2.88 10.85
N LEU A 13 4.69 -2.66 11.65
CA LEU A 13 5.65 -3.69 12.02
C LEU A 13 4.99 -4.82 12.81
N TYR A 14 4.08 -4.48 13.73
CA TYR A 14 3.32 -5.46 14.49
C TYR A 14 2.43 -6.31 13.55
N SER A 15 1.71 -5.68 12.64
CA SER A 15 0.86 -6.35 11.66
C SER A 15 1.65 -7.28 10.74
N MET A 16 2.79 -6.82 10.22
CA MET A 16 3.70 -7.64 9.41
C MET A 16 4.23 -8.85 10.21
N LYS A 17 4.66 -8.64 11.46
CA LYS A 17 5.14 -9.74 12.33
C LYS A 17 4.04 -10.77 12.59
N ARG A 18 2.81 -10.32 12.83
CA ARG A 18 1.63 -11.19 13.04
C ARG A 18 1.28 -11.98 11.77
N GLN A 19 1.31 -11.32 10.62
CA GLN A 19 1.05 -11.95 9.32
C GLN A 19 2.11 -13.02 9.01
N ARG A 20 3.40 -12.69 9.17
CA ARG A 20 4.51 -13.65 9.00
C ARG A 20 4.35 -14.86 9.90
N LYS A 21 4.00 -14.69 11.18
CA LYS A 21 3.73 -15.81 12.10
C LYS A 21 2.55 -16.69 11.68
N THR A 22 1.61 -16.17 10.90
CA THR A 22 0.44 -16.92 10.40
C THR A 22 0.76 -17.66 9.10
N MET A 23 1.58 -17.05 8.24
CA MET A 23 1.94 -17.58 6.92
C MET A 23 3.13 -18.56 6.99
N CYS A 24 4.15 -18.25 7.79
CA CYS A 24 5.43 -18.97 7.83
C CYS A 24 5.55 -19.86 9.08
N ARG A 25 4.59 -20.77 9.27
CA ARG A 25 4.64 -21.78 10.35
C ARG A 25 5.32 -23.06 9.86
N LYS A 26 5.86 -23.86 10.80
CA LYS A 26 6.48 -25.17 10.49
C LYS A 26 5.56 -26.12 9.72
N LYS A 27 4.25 -26.01 9.91
CA LYS A 27 3.23 -26.68 9.10
C LYS A 27 2.49 -25.62 8.27
N ALA A 28 2.24 -25.94 7.00
CA ALA A 28 1.47 -25.07 6.11
C ALA A 28 0.08 -24.79 6.72
N SER A 29 -0.22 -23.52 6.95
CA SER A 29 -1.55 -23.11 7.39
C SER A 29 -2.51 -23.13 6.20
N LYS A 30 -3.82 -23.33 6.45
CA LYS A 30 -4.86 -23.23 5.42
C LYS A 30 -4.72 -21.93 4.59
N LYS A 31 -4.43 -20.84 5.28
CA LYS A 31 -4.23 -19.52 4.69
C LYS A 31 -3.01 -19.43 3.77
N MET A 32 -1.92 -20.13 4.12
CA MET A 32 -0.74 -20.23 3.25
C MET A 32 -1.07 -21.03 1.99
N VAL A 33 -1.77 -22.14 2.11
CA VAL A 33 -2.19 -22.97 0.98
C VAL A 33 -3.11 -22.18 0.04
N GLU A 34 -4.08 -21.45 0.58
CA GLU A 34 -4.97 -20.57 -0.19
C GLU A 34 -4.19 -19.47 -0.95
N MET A 35 -3.20 -18.84 -0.31
CA MET A 35 -2.37 -17.82 -0.95
C MET A 35 -1.48 -18.40 -2.06
N VAL A 36 -0.95 -19.61 -1.88
CA VAL A 36 -0.23 -20.33 -2.95
C VAL A 36 -1.18 -20.65 -4.11
N GLY A 37 -2.44 -21.02 -3.81
CA GLY A 37 -3.49 -21.22 -4.81
C GLY A 37 -3.77 -19.98 -5.66
N ALA A 38 -3.70 -18.78 -5.06
CA ALA A 38 -3.83 -17.51 -5.78
C ALA A 38 -2.59 -17.15 -6.63
N GLY A 39 -1.50 -17.94 -6.58
CA GLY A 39 -0.24 -17.65 -7.27
C GLY A 39 -0.36 -17.46 -8.78
N LYS A 40 -1.27 -18.18 -9.45
CA LYS A 40 -1.53 -17.99 -10.89
C LYS A 40 -2.08 -16.60 -11.20
N CYS A 41 -3.01 -16.11 -10.38
CA CYS A 41 -3.55 -14.76 -10.49
C CYS A 41 -2.45 -13.71 -10.26
N ILE A 42 -1.67 -13.84 -9.17
CA ILE A 42 -0.57 -12.92 -8.86
C ILE A 42 0.43 -12.84 -10.02
N ASN A 43 0.86 -13.98 -10.55
CA ASN A 43 1.84 -14.03 -11.63
C ASN A 43 1.29 -13.46 -12.94
N ALA A 44 0.00 -13.68 -13.23
CA ALA A 44 -0.63 -13.16 -14.44
C ALA A 44 -0.82 -11.64 -14.40
N VAL A 45 -1.10 -11.08 -13.22
CA VAL A 45 -1.33 -9.63 -13.04
C VAL A 45 -0.01 -8.88 -12.77
N ARG A 46 1.07 -9.56 -12.39
CA ARG A 46 2.34 -8.97 -11.99
C ARG A 46 2.86 -7.85 -12.91
N PRO A 47 2.90 -7.98 -14.25
CA PRO A 47 3.44 -6.92 -15.11
C PRO A 47 2.64 -5.61 -15.01
N ASP A 48 1.31 -5.71 -14.90
CA ASP A 48 0.45 -4.53 -14.77
C ASP A 48 0.42 -4.00 -13.33
N ALA A 49 0.40 -4.89 -12.34
CA ALA A 49 0.54 -4.52 -10.94
C ALA A 49 1.84 -3.75 -10.67
N GLN A 50 2.93 -4.10 -11.36
CA GLN A 50 4.19 -3.37 -11.26
C GLN A 50 4.00 -1.89 -11.64
N ARG A 51 3.22 -1.59 -12.70
CA ARG A 51 2.93 -0.20 -13.09
C ARG A 51 2.16 0.56 -12.01
N CYS A 52 1.17 -0.08 -11.38
CA CYS A 52 0.46 0.51 -10.26
C CYS A 52 1.40 0.87 -9.10
N VAL A 53 2.34 -0.05 -8.78
CA VAL A 53 3.32 0.14 -7.72
C VAL A 53 4.32 1.23 -8.09
N ASP A 54 4.80 1.27 -9.33
CA ASP A 54 5.73 2.28 -9.82
C ASP A 54 5.09 3.68 -9.79
N GLU A 55 3.83 3.82 -10.22
CA GLU A 55 3.09 5.08 -10.13
C GLU A 55 2.87 5.52 -8.67
N ALA A 56 2.55 4.60 -7.78
CA ALA A 56 2.45 4.89 -6.35
C ALA A 56 3.80 5.32 -5.75
N MET A 57 4.92 4.72 -6.18
CA MET A 57 6.26 5.14 -5.76
C MET A 57 6.60 6.54 -6.27
N ASP A 58 6.31 6.86 -7.53
CA ASP A 58 6.50 8.21 -8.07
C ASP A 58 5.72 9.24 -7.24
N HIS A 59 4.50 8.90 -6.81
CA HIS A 59 3.74 9.76 -5.91
C HIS A 59 4.39 9.89 -4.53
N ILE A 60 4.73 8.79 -3.86
CA ILE A 60 5.38 8.81 -2.53
C ILE A 60 6.64 9.68 -2.53
N ILE A 61 7.47 9.55 -3.56
CA ILE A 61 8.69 10.35 -3.70
C ILE A 61 8.36 11.82 -3.95
N GLY A 62 7.37 12.12 -4.81
CA GLY A 62 6.88 13.49 -5.01
C GLY A 62 6.35 14.14 -3.73
N ILE A 63 5.64 13.37 -2.89
CA ILE A 63 5.10 13.81 -1.60
C ILE A 63 6.22 14.09 -0.58
N ARG A 64 7.38 13.44 -0.68
CA ARG A 64 8.50 13.74 0.21
C ARG A 64 8.98 15.19 0.05
N ASN A 65 8.89 15.72 -1.17
CA ASN A 65 9.48 17.00 -1.54
C ASN A 65 8.52 18.21 -1.41
N ILE A 66 7.26 18.00 -1.00
CA ILE A 66 6.32 19.11 -0.77
C ILE A 66 6.58 19.82 0.55
N THR A 67 6.50 21.14 0.52
CA THR A 67 6.73 22.04 1.66
C THR A 67 5.55 22.08 2.64
N ASP A 68 4.32 21.86 2.16
CA ASP A 68 3.14 21.83 3.03
C ASP A 68 2.98 20.45 3.70
N ASN A 69 3.55 20.33 4.90
CA ASN A 69 3.48 19.12 5.72
C ASN A 69 2.04 18.67 6.02
N LYS A 70 1.05 19.57 6.05
CA LYS A 70 -0.36 19.21 6.33
C LYS A 70 -0.97 18.39 5.19
N MET A 71 -0.46 18.56 3.97
CA MET A 71 -0.94 17.85 2.79
C MET A 71 -0.27 16.50 2.58
N LYS A 72 0.87 16.24 3.22
CA LYS A 72 1.59 14.98 3.07
C LYS A 72 0.75 13.76 3.45
N ILE A 73 0.04 13.79 4.59
CA ILE A 73 -0.83 12.69 5.02
C ILE A 73 -1.99 12.48 4.04
N PRO A 74 -2.82 13.48 3.68
CA PRO A 74 -3.85 13.35 2.65
C PRO A 74 -3.33 12.73 1.34
N PHE A 75 -2.17 13.18 0.85
CA PHE A 75 -1.61 12.66 -0.38
C PHE A 75 -1.16 11.20 -0.27
N VAL A 76 -0.51 10.81 0.84
CA VAL A 76 -0.15 9.41 1.07
C VAL A 76 -1.40 8.54 1.11
N CYS A 77 -2.41 8.97 1.86
CA CYS A 77 -3.67 8.24 1.99
C CYS A 77 -4.34 8.04 0.62
N CYS A 78 -4.46 9.09 -0.18
CA CYS A 78 -5.03 8.99 -1.52
C CYS A 78 -4.15 8.20 -2.51
N THR A 79 -2.83 8.18 -2.32
CA THR A 79 -1.92 7.33 -3.10
C THR A 79 -2.22 5.85 -2.85
N PHE A 80 -2.45 5.46 -1.59
CA PHE A 80 -2.83 4.09 -1.25
C PHE A 80 -4.21 3.71 -1.78
N VAL A 81 -5.20 4.62 -1.73
CA VAL A 81 -6.52 4.42 -2.35
C VAL A 81 -6.38 4.14 -3.85
N LYS A 82 -5.63 4.97 -4.58
CA LYS A 82 -5.39 4.81 -6.01
C LYS A 82 -4.62 3.51 -6.33
N LEU A 83 -3.61 3.17 -5.54
CA LEU A 83 -2.86 1.92 -5.69
C LEU A 83 -3.78 0.70 -5.56
N LYS A 84 -4.63 0.66 -4.52
CA LYS A 84 -5.57 -0.46 -4.31
C LYS A 84 -6.55 -0.58 -5.47
N ALA A 85 -7.13 0.54 -5.92
CA ALA A 85 -8.05 0.56 -7.05
C ALA A 85 -7.38 0.05 -8.34
N CYS A 86 -6.15 0.48 -8.63
CA CYS A 86 -5.38 0.03 -9.79
C CYS A 86 -5.10 -1.47 -9.75
N LEU A 87 -4.69 -2.01 -8.60
CA LEU A 87 -4.44 -3.45 -8.44
C LEU A 87 -5.70 -4.28 -8.61
N LEU A 88 -6.83 -3.82 -8.07
CA LEU A 88 -8.12 -4.51 -8.21
C LEU A 88 -8.62 -4.47 -9.66
N ASP A 89 -8.53 -3.34 -10.34
CA ASP A 89 -8.93 -3.19 -11.74
C ASP A 89 -8.19 -4.17 -12.66
N HIS A 90 -6.86 -4.25 -12.54
CA HIS A 90 -6.07 -5.25 -13.28
C HIS A 90 -6.38 -6.69 -12.85
N GLY A 91 -6.71 -6.90 -11.58
CA GLY A 91 -7.19 -8.17 -11.06
C GLY A 91 -8.48 -8.64 -11.73
N HIS A 92 -9.52 -7.81 -11.76
CA HIS A 92 -10.82 -8.15 -12.34
C HIS A 92 -10.76 -8.36 -13.86
N LYS A 93 -9.86 -7.65 -14.55
CA LYS A 93 -9.66 -7.81 -16.01
C LYS A 93 -8.94 -9.10 -16.40
N ASN A 94 -8.30 -9.79 -15.45
CA ASN A 94 -7.49 -10.98 -15.73
C ASN A 94 -8.26 -12.28 -15.48
N LYS A 95 -8.41 -13.11 -16.51
CA LYS A 95 -9.14 -14.39 -16.45
C LYS A 95 -8.53 -15.41 -15.48
N GLN A 96 -7.27 -15.26 -15.08
CA GLN A 96 -6.61 -16.14 -14.09
C GLN A 96 -6.97 -15.77 -12.64
N CYS A 97 -7.62 -14.62 -12.45
CA CYS A 97 -8.08 -14.13 -11.16
C CYS A 97 -9.57 -14.39 -11.02
N THR A 98 -9.94 -15.19 -10.02
CA THR A 98 -11.33 -15.34 -9.60
C THR A 98 -11.64 -14.31 -8.53
N GLU A 99 -12.91 -13.98 -8.35
CA GLU A 99 -13.37 -13.14 -7.23
C GLU A 99 -12.87 -13.66 -5.88
N GLN A 100 -12.78 -14.98 -5.70
CA GLN A 100 -12.25 -15.57 -4.49
C GLN A 100 -10.76 -15.25 -4.29
N HIS A 101 -9.94 -15.31 -5.36
CA HIS A 101 -8.53 -14.95 -5.30
C HIS A 101 -8.35 -13.46 -4.99
N LEU A 102 -9.12 -12.58 -5.64
CA LEU A 102 -9.06 -11.14 -5.42
C LEU A 102 -9.44 -10.78 -3.98
N ASN A 103 -10.55 -11.34 -3.48
CA ASN A 103 -10.96 -11.15 -2.08
C ASN A 103 -9.92 -11.67 -1.07
N LEU A 104 -9.27 -12.79 -1.37
CA LEU A 104 -8.19 -13.32 -0.53
C LEU A 104 -6.99 -12.36 -0.48
N LEU A 105 -6.53 -11.88 -1.64
CA LEU A 105 -5.41 -10.94 -1.75
C LEU A 105 -5.74 -9.61 -1.07
N LEU A 106 -6.97 -9.13 -1.24
CA LEU A 106 -7.45 -7.90 -0.62
C LEU A 106 -7.43 -8.00 0.91
N ARG A 107 -8.08 -9.02 1.47
CA ARG A 107 -8.09 -9.29 2.92
C ARG A 107 -6.69 -9.49 3.50
N GLN A 108 -5.74 -9.93 2.68
CA GLN A 108 -4.36 -10.12 3.09
C GLN A 108 -3.60 -8.79 3.13
N SER A 109 -3.85 -7.91 2.16
CA SER A 109 -3.32 -6.53 2.15
C SER A 109 -3.86 -5.72 3.32
N GLU A 110 -5.18 -5.76 3.52
CA GLU A 110 -5.91 -5.02 4.56
C GLU A 110 -5.47 -5.37 5.99
N GLN A 111 -4.98 -6.59 6.23
CA GLN A 111 -4.42 -6.96 7.52
C GLN A 111 -3.16 -6.20 7.91
N VAL A 112 -2.47 -5.62 6.93
CA VAL A 112 -1.29 -4.79 7.15
C VAL A 112 -1.67 -3.32 7.06
N SER A 113 -2.49 -2.93 6.08
CA SER A 113 -2.79 -1.53 5.78
C SER A 113 -3.92 -0.92 6.60
N ASN A 114 -4.98 -1.65 6.99
CA ASN A 114 -6.17 -1.02 7.60
C ASN A 114 -5.87 -0.35 8.93
N GLY A 115 -5.06 -0.97 9.80
CA GLY A 115 -4.71 -0.37 11.09
C GLY A 115 -4.01 0.99 10.95
N PRO A 116 -2.88 1.05 10.20
CA PRO A 116 -2.20 2.29 9.87
C PRO A 116 -3.09 3.32 9.16
N MET A 117 -3.85 2.90 8.15
CA MET A 117 -4.70 3.79 7.35
C MET A 117 -5.84 4.37 8.17
N ASN A 118 -6.54 3.55 8.97
CA ASN A 118 -7.62 4.04 9.84
C ASN A 118 -7.11 4.99 10.93
N MET A 119 -5.86 4.83 11.36
CA MET A 119 -5.24 5.73 12.33
C MET A 119 -4.82 7.08 11.72
N ALA A 120 -4.34 7.09 10.48
CA ALA A 120 -3.71 8.27 9.87
C ALA A 120 -4.62 9.02 8.88
N CYS A 121 -5.50 8.32 8.16
CA CYS A 121 -6.16 8.86 6.99
C CYS A 121 -7.54 9.45 7.25
N GLY A 122 -8.22 9.08 8.34
CA GLY A 122 -9.57 9.57 8.64
C GLY A 122 -10.49 9.42 7.43
N ASP A 123 -11.02 10.54 6.93
CA ASP A 123 -11.93 10.59 5.79
C ASP A 123 -11.23 10.35 4.43
N TYR A 124 -9.90 10.40 4.32
CA TYR A 124 -9.18 10.15 3.05
C TYR A 124 -9.08 8.65 2.75
N ASN A 125 -10.21 8.05 2.41
CA ASN A 125 -10.36 6.63 2.14
C ASN A 125 -11.24 6.39 0.89
N GLU A 126 -11.45 5.11 0.55
CA GLU A 126 -12.22 4.66 -0.62
C GLU A 126 -13.72 5.01 -0.56
N GLU A 127 -14.26 5.35 0.61
CA GLU A 127 -15.68 5.63 0.82
C GLU A 127 -16.00 7.13 0.66
N SER A 128 -14.99 7.99 0.50
CA SER A 128 -15.14 9.44 0.36
C SER A 128 -14.73 9.95 -1.03
N ASP A 129 -15.27 11.10 -1.43
CA ASP A 129 -14.86 11.85 -2.63
C ASP A 129 -13.61 12.73 -2.40
N ARG A 130 -12.97 12.65 -1.21
CA ARG A 130 -11.85 13.53 -0.83
C ARG A 130 -10.64 13.34 -1.74
N CYS A 131 -10.42 12.12 -2.21
CA CYS A 131 -9.27 11.79 -3.07
C CYS A 131 -9.50 12.14 -4.56
N ASP A 132 -10.75 12.33 -4.99
CA ASP A 132 -11.09 12.59 -6.40
C ASP A 132 -10.61 13.96 -6.86
N LYS A 133 -10.58 14.93 -5.92
CA LYS A 133 -10.21 16.33 -6.18
C LYS A 133 -8.73 16.61 -5.96
N LEU A 134 -7.96 15.64 -5.44
CA LEU A 134 -6.55 15.83 -5.10
C LEU A 134 -5.63 15.44 -6.27
N VAL A 135 -4.87 16.43 -6.74
CA VAL A 135 -3.73 16.21 -7.64
C VAL A 135 -2.53 15.85 -6.80
N ILE A 136 -2.18 14.57 -6.78
CA ILE A 136 -1.06 14.05 -6.01
C ILE A 136 0.24 14.38 -6.75
N PRO A 137 1.22 15.02 -6.12
CA PRO A 137 2.49 15.33 -6.77
C PRO A 137 3.18 14.04 -7.22
N LYS A 138 3.87 14.11 -8.37
CA LYS A 138 4.74 13.04 -8.86
C LYS A 138 6.20 13.45 -8.68
N ARG A 139 7.08 12.45 -8.59
CA ARG A 139 8.53 12.60 -8.59
C ARG A 139 9.00 13.46 -9.78
N GLN A 140 10.01 14.28 -9.55
CA GLN A 140 10.70 14.99 -10.64
C GLN A 140 11.51 13.98 -11.48
N GLN A 141 11.51 14.12 -12.80
CA GLN A 141 11.97 13.08 -13.74
C GLN A 141 13.38 12.52 -13.45
N ASP A 142 14.25 13.29 -12.80
CA ASP A 142 15.67 12.96 -12.58
C ASP A 142 15.97 12.05 -11.37
N GLU A 143 15.02 11.79 -10.47
CA GLU A 143 15.28 10.99 -9.25
C GLU A 143 15.12 9.46 -9.46
N PRO A 144 16.12 8.60 -9.30
CA PRO A 144 15.97 7.17 -9.60
C PRO A 144 14.90 6.48 -8.72
N LEU A 145 14.08 5.61 -9.35
CA LEU A 145 13.13 4.77 -8.62
C LEU A 145 13.88 3.80 -7.69
N PRO A 146 13.56 3.78 -6.38
CA PRO A 146 14.20 2.91 -5.42
C PRO A 146 13.77 1.46 -5.64
N LYS A 147 14.68 0.52 -5.36
CA LYS A 147 14.43 -0.93 -5.52
C LYS A 147 13.37 -1.49 -4.55
N SER A 148 12.96 -0.71 -3.55
CA SER A 148 12.03 -1.11 -2.50
C SER A 148 11.03 -0.01 -2.24
N PHE A 149 9.74 -0.38 -2.17
CA PHE A 149 8.64 0.48 -1.79
C PHE A 149 8.71 0.94 -0.31
N LEU A 150 9.37 0.16 0.56
CA LEU A 150 9.33 0.41 2.00
C LEU A 150 10.24 1.57 2.45
N MET A 151 11.41 1.74 1.82
CA MET A 151 12.36 2.77 2.24
C MET A 151 11.81 4.20 2.02
N PRO A 152 11.26 4.54 0.84
CA PRO A 152 10.68 5.87 0.61
C PRO A 152 9.49 6.15 1.52
N LEU A 153 8.71 5.12 1.85
CA LEU A 153 7.59 5.25 2.77
C LEU A 153 8.08 5.59 4.19
N VAL A 154 9.15 4.94 4.66
CA VAL A 154 9.77 5.25 5.96
C VAL A 154 10.35 6.67 5.96
N GLU A 155 11.13 7.03 4.95
CA GLU A 155 11.68 8.39 4.80
C GLU A 155 10.59 9.46 4.77
N LEU A 156 9.49 9.17 4.07
CA LEU A 156 8.35 10.08 3.99
C LEU A 156 7.71 10.29 5.36
N PHE A 157 7.53 9.21 6.13
CA PHE A 157 7.01 9.30 7.48
C PHE A 157 7.95 10.05 8.42
N ASP A 158 9.27 9.87 8.29
CA ASP A 158 10.26 10.63 9.05
C ASP A 158 10.18 12.14 8.71
N SER A 159 9.93 12.49 7.44
CA SER A 159 9.75 13.89 6.99
C SER A 159 8.50 14.59 7.53
N PHE A 160 7.61 13.88 8.25
CA PHE A 160 6.45 14.50 8.90
C PHE A 160 6.82 15.12 10.26
N GLU A 161 8.01 14.80 10.79
CA GLU A 161 8.52 15.33 12.07
C GLU A 161 9.44 16.55 11.90
N GLU A 162 9.79 16.94 10.67
CA GLU A 162 10.55 18.17 10.32
C GLU A 162 9.63 19.36 10.04
#